data_AF-A0A3R7JUY0-F1
#
_entry.id   AF-A0A3R7JUY0-F1
#
_cell.length_a   1.000
_cell.length_b   1.000
_cell.length_c   1.000
_cell.angle_alpha   90.00
_cell.angle_beta   90.00
_cell.angle_gamma   90.00
#
_symmetry.space_group_name_H-M   'P 1'
#
loop_
_entity.id
_entity.type
_entity.pdbx_description
1 polymer ?
#
loop_
_entity_poly.entity_id
_entity_poly.type
_entity_poly.pdbx_seq_one_letter_code
_entity_poly.pdbx_strand_id
1 'polypeptide(L)'
;MHPTSNVEEGASSEEPPAKVARHEDDIKTHAEQAARELHERVTLFIRSTQIHSRGELMNGVLRDHREALGIQSWYVAGDDGSGTEPTMILRPDAPVECIFVKTSRKPYFLLECTEGGEAAKAFVGKLTGLHSTAYKGHPLFVEVAKEGITVSGERRKLEMRDAAKRASSARSKSPAGTAAVRPPTATTFVPRVLR
;
A
#
# COMPACT_ATOMS: atom_id res chain seq x y z
N MET A 1 17.09 -30.03 -79.68
CA MET A 1 17.57 -31.25 -79.00
C MET A 1 18.36 -30.79 -77.77
N HIS A 2 17.89 -31.10 -76.55
CA HIS A 2 18.63 -30.97 -75.27
C HIS A 2 19.72 -32.06 -75.15
N PRO A 3 20.66 -32.11 -74.16
CA PRO A 3 20.87 -31.32 -72.91
C PRO A 3 22.34 -30.79 -72.76
N THR A 4 22.80 -30.04 -71.74
CA THR A 4 23.29 -30.48 -70.39
C THR A 4 23.45 -29.32 -69.38
N SER A 5 23.56 -29.70 -68.11
CA SER A 5 23.49 -29.00 -66.81
C SER A 5 24.72 -28.21 -66.31
N ASN A 6 24.50 -27.29 -65.36
CA ASN A 6 25.05 -27.23 -63.98
C ASN A 6 24.67 -25.87 -63.34
N VAL A 7 23.89 -25.78 -62.25
CA VAL A 7 24.16 -25.93 -60.79
C VAL A 7 24.97 -24.78 -60.15
N GLU A 8 24.35 -24.16 -59.12
CA GLU A 8 24.86 -23.51 -57.87
C GLU A 8 24.05 -22.21 -57.60
N GLU A 9 23.04 -22.19 -56.72
CA GLU A 9 23.06 -22.17 -55.24
C GLU A 9 23.58 -20.84 -54.66
N GLY A 10 22.76 -20.13 -53.84
CA GLY A 10 23.29 -19.06 -52.99
C GLY A 10 22.34 -17.93 -52.56
N ALA A 11 21.91 -18.00 -51.31
CA ALA A 11 21.63 -16.90 -50.35
C ALA A 11 20.46 -15.93 -50.66
N SER A 12 19.31 -16.12 -50.01
CA SER A 12 18.97 -15.66 -48.64
C SER A 12 18.51 -14.21 -48.61
N SER A 13 17.17 -14.05 -48.60
CA SER A 13 16.51 -12.85 -48.10
C SER A 13 16.78 -12.73 -46.59
N GLU A 14 17.65 -11.81 -46.20
CA GLU A 14 17.73 -11.31 -44.81
C GLU A 14 17.54 -9.79 -44.84
N GLU A 15 16.28 -9.39 -44.81
CA GLU A 15 15.91 -8.07 -44.32
C GLU A 15 16.13 -8.07 -42.80
N PRO A 16 16.97 -7.18 -42.24
CA PRO A 16 17.25 -7.19 -40.81
C PRO A 16 15.97 -6.79 -40.05
N PRO A 17 15.61 -7.46 -38.94
CA PRO A 17 14.47 -7.03 -38.15
C PRO A 17 14.77 -5.64 -37.60
N ALA A 18 13.87 -4.70 -37.90
CA ALA A 18 13.86 -3.37 -37.34
C ALA A 18 14.06 -3.47 -35.82
N LYS A 19 15.15 -2.86 -35.32
CA LYS A 19 15.38 -2.68 -33.89
C LYS A 19 14.14 -2.00 -33.32
N VAL A 20 13.32 -2.76 -32.60
CA VAL A 20 12.26 -2.22 -31.75
C VAL A 20 12.96 -1.45 -30.64
N ALA A 21 13.16 -0.16 -30.85
CA ALA A 21 13.54 0.78 -29.82
C ALA A 21 12.43 0.74 -28.77
N ARG A 22 12.69 0.04 -27.66
CA ARG A 22 11.80 0.07 -26.50
C ARG A 22 11.70 1.53 -26.05
N HIS A 23 10.46 2.00 -25.99
CA HIS A 23 10.01 3.29 -25.51
C HIS A 23 10.64 3.65 -24.16
N GLU A 24 11.80 4.31 -24.16
CA GLU A 24 12.36 4.96 -22.97
C GLU A 24 11.68 6.32 -22.72
N ASP A 25 11.16 6.95 -23.79
CA ASP A 25 10.47 8.24 -23.73
C ASP A 25 9.15 8.16 -22.96
N ASP A 26 8.35 7.09 -23.12
CA ASP A 26 7.08 6.90 -22.39
C ASP A 26 7.27 6.75 -20.88
N ILE A 27 8.35 6.09 -20.45
CA ILE A 27 8.63 5.87 -19.02
C ILE A 27 8.98 7.20 -18.35
N LYS A 28 9.67 8.09 -19.09
CA LYS A 28 10.10 9.39 -18.59
C LYS A 28 8.93 10.36 -18.44
N THR A 29 8.01 10.39 -19.41
CA THR A 29 6.77 11.19 -19.34
C THR A 29 5.83 10.72 -18.23
N HIS A 30 5.67 9.40 -18.05
CA HIS A 30 4.88 8.87 -16.92
C HIS A 30 5.49 9.19 -15.56
N ALA A 31 6.82 9.11 -15.42
CA ALA A 31 7.50 9.47 -14.18
C ALA A 31 7.40 10.97 -13.84
N GLU A 32 7.52 11.84 -14.85
CA GLU A 32 7.34 13.29 -14.67
C GLU A 32 5.89 13.67 -14.38
N GLN A 33 4.90 13.00 -15.00
CA GLN A 33 3.49 13.19 -14.69
C GLN A 33 3.14 12.69 -13.29
N ALA A 34 3.58 11.48 -12.91
CA ALA A 34 3.39 10.97 -11.55
C ALA A 34 4.06 11.87 -10.50
N ALA A 35 5.21 12.47 -10.82
CA ALA A 35 5.87 13.44 -9.95
C ALA A 35 5.10 14.76 -9.83
N ARG A 36 4.45 15.23 -10.90
CA ARG A 36 3.58 16.43 -10.86
C ARG A 36 2.29 16.16 -10.09
N GLU A 37 1.67 15.00 -10.30
CA GLU A 37 0.48 14.56 -9.54
C GLU A 37 0.80 14.38 -8.05
N LEU A 38 2.00 13.91 -7.70
CA LEU A 38 2.48 13.83 -6.32
C LEU A 38 2.68 15.22 -5.69
N HIS A 39 3.10 16.22 -6.46
CA HIS A 39 3.28 17.59 -5.94
C HIS A 39 1.95 18.32 -5.68
N GLU A 40 0.85 17.87 -6.28
CA GLU A 40 -0.47 18.48 -6.01
C GLU A 40 -1.18 17.87 -4.79
N ARG A 41 -0.69 16.71 -4.30
CA ARG A 41 -1.28 16.05 -3.14
C ARG A 41 -0.91 16.76 -1.85
N VAL A 42 -1.93 17.06 -1.06
CA VAL A 42 -1.75 17.62 0.28
C VAL A 42 -1.74 16.48 1.28
N THR A 43 -0.63 16.36 1.99
CA THR A 43 -0.46 15.42 3.10
C THR A 43 -0.97 16.03 4.39
N LEU A 44 -1.88 15.34 5.06
CA LEU A 44 -2.39 15.72 6.37
C LEU A 44 -1.73 14.91 7.46
N PHE A 45 -1.38 15.59 8.54
CA PHE A 45 -0.87 15.03 9.77
C PHE A 45 -2.01 14.93 10.78
N ILE A 46 -2.29 13.72 11.26
CA ILE A 46 -3.39 13.47 12.21
C ILE A 46 -2.84 12.80 13.48
N ARG A 47 -3.25 13.30 14.66
CA ARG A 47 -2.98 12.67 15.96
C ARG A 47 -4.22 12.61 16.82
N SER A 48 -4.30 11.55 17.60
CA SER A 48 -5.22 11.40 18.71
C SER A 48 -4.66 10.36 19.68
N THR A 49 -4.92 10.51 20.97
CA THR A 49 -4.58 9.49 21.97
C THR A 49 -5.52 8.29 21.94
N GLN A 50 -6.64 8.39 21.22
CA GLN A 50 -7.68 7.35 21.17
C GLN A 50 -7.67 6.53 19.88
N ILE A 51 -6.73 6.80 18.97
CA ILE A 51 -6.61 6.11 17.68
C ILE A 51 -5.26 5.41 17.62
N HIS A 52 -5.30 4.08 17.55
CA HIS A 52 -4.16 3.20 17.68
C HIS A 52 -3.89 2.38 16.42
N SER A 53 -4.76 2.47 15.42
CA SER A 53 -4.61 1.77 14.16
C SER A 53 -5.14 2.58 12.98
N ARG A 54 -4.65 2.24 11.77
CA ARG A 54 -5.20 2.79 10.53
C ARG A 54 -6.70 2.51 10.41
N GLY A 55 -7.14 1.32 10.80
CA GLY A 55 -8.56 0.93 10.75
C GLY A 55 -9.44 1.81 11.62
N GLU A 56 -8.99 2.20 12.81
CA GLU A 56 -9.75 3.12 13.68
C GLU A 56 -9.85 4.54 13.11
N LEU A 57 -8.81 5.02 12.43
CA LEU A 57 -8.89 6.33 11.76
C LEU A 57 -9.84 6.26 10.55
N MET A 58 -9.67 5.28 9.67
CA MET A 58 -10.40 5.17 8.41
C MET A 58 -11.86 4.76 8.60
N ASN A 59 -12.10 3.75 9.44
CA ASN A 59 -13.43 3.20 9.66
C ASN A 59 -14.07 3.72 10.95
N GLY A 60 -13.37 4.47 11.80
CA GLY A 60 -13.95 5.16 12.95
C GLY A 60 -14.15 6.63 12.62
N VAL A 61 -13.10 7.43 12.79
CA VAL A 61 -13.18 8.91 12.65
C VAL A 61 -13.74 9.35 11.29
N LEU A 62 -13.12 8.92 10.19
CA LEU A 62 -13.53 9.38 8.87
C LEU A 62 -14.96 8.91 8.52
N ARG A 63 -15.33 7.70 8.96
CA ARG A 63 -16.69 7.16 8.78
C ARG A 63 -17.71 7.95 9.59
N ASP A 64 -17.39 8.33 10.82
CA ASP A 64 -18.30 9.07 11.69
C ASP A 64 -18.53 10.51 11.16
N HIS A 65 -17.54 11.09 10.47
CA HIS A 65 -17.62 12.41 9.85
C HIS A 65 -17.85 12.39 8.33
N ARG A 66 -18.16 11.23 7.73
CA ARG A 66 -18.18 11.02 6.28
C ARG A 66 -19.09 11.99 5.52
N GLU A 67 -20.23 12.37 6.10
CA GLU A 67 -21.19 13.30 5.50
C GLU A 67 -20.64 14.73 5.51
N ALA A 68 -20.13 15.19 6.65
CA ALA A 68 -19.50 16.50 6.79
C ALA A 68 -18.28 16.64 5.87
N LEU A 69 -17.50 15.55 5.74
CA LEU A 69 -16.33 15.48 4.87
C LEU A 69 -16.70 15.35 3.38
N GLY A 70 -17.93 14.96 3.04
CA GLY A 70 -18.37 14.71 1.66
C GLY A 70 -17.82 13.42 1.05
N ILE A 71 -17.46 12.45 1.89
CA ILE A 71 -16.84 11.18 1.51
C ILE A 71 -17.77 9.98 1.69
N GLN A 72 -19.08 10.23 1.76
CA GLN A 72 -20.11 9.19 1.92
C GLN A 72 -19.96 8.05 0.90
N SER A 73 -19.67 8.40 -0.36
CA SER A 73 -19.52 7.47 -1.49
C SER A 73 -18.30 6.56 -1.39
N TRP A 74 -17.36 6.86 -0.48
CA TRP A 74 -16.19 6.02 -0.23
C TRP A 74 -16.54 4.81 0.65
N TYR A 75 -17.69 4.81 1.31
CA TYR A 75 -18.10 3.75 2.22
C TYR A 75 -19.23 2.91 1.62
N VAL A 76 -19.17 1.61 1.85
CA VAL A 76 -20.20 0.66 1.45
C VAL A 76 -20.67 -0.13 2.67
N ALA A 77 -21.93 -0.57 2.65
CA ALA A 77 -22.45 -1.48 3.66
C ALA A 77 -21.66 -2.80 3.61
N GLY A 78 -20.98 -3.13 4.70
CA GLY A 78 -20.43 -4.46 4.92
C GLY A 78 -21.53 -5.39 5.41
N ASP A 79 -21.59 -6.58 4.84
CA ASP A 79 -22.38 -7.67 5.40
C ASP A 79 -21.56 -8.30 6.54
N ASP A 80 -21.96 -8.06 7.78
CA ASP A 80 -21.34 -8.67 8.96
C ASP A 80 -21.99 -10.01 9.35
N GLY A 81 -22.96 -10.49 8.55
CA GLY A 81 -23.67 -11.76 8.78
C GLY A 81 -24.43 -11.81 10.10
N SER A 82 -24.47 -10.72 10.86
CA SER A 82 -25.00 -10.68 12.23
C SER A 82 -26.44 -10.16 12.30
N GLY A 83 -26.98 -9.63 11.19
CA GLY A 83 -28.32 -9.04 11.14
C GLY A 83 -28.44 -7.72 11.92
N THR A 84 -27.33 -7.18 12.43
CA THR A 84 -27.26 -5.85 13.03
C THR A 84 -27.04 -4.80 11.92
N GLU A 85 -27.31 -3.52 12.22
CA GLU A 85 -27.14 -2.40 11.29
C GLU A 85 -25.88 -2.52 10.44
N PRO A 86 -25.97 -2.34 9.10
CA PRO A 86 -24.86 -2.60 8.20
C PRO A 86 -23.63 -1.77 8.58
N THR A 87 -22.56 -2.45 8.97
CA THR A 87 -21.30 -1.78 9.30
C THR A 87 -20.72 -1.17 8.03
N MET A 88 -20.67 0.16 7.93
CA MET A 88 -20.08 0.85 6.77
C MET A 88 -18.55 0.69 6.75
N ILE A 89 -18.01 0.17 5.65
CA ILE A 89 -16.59 -0.10 5.45
C ILE A 89 -16.06 0.75 4.29
N LEU A 90 -14.85 1.30 4.45
CA LEU A 90 -14.18 2.02 3.38
C LEU A 90 -13.92 1.09 2.19
N ARG A 91 -14.29 1.53 0.99
CA ARG A 91 -14.03 0.80 -0.25
C ARG A 91 -12.53 0.62 -0.49
N PRO A 92 -12.10 -0.50 -1.09
CA PRO A 92 -10.68 -0.73 -1.42
C PRO A 92 -10.10 0.28 -2.41
N ASP A 93 -10.94 0.87 -3.26
CA ASP A 93 -10.58 1.84 -4.29
C ASP A 93 -10.92 3.30 -3.90
N ALA A 94 -11.27 3.54 -2.64
CA ALA A 94 -11.46 4.90 -2.15
C ALA A 94 -10.18 5.73 -2.38
N PRO A 95 -10.28 6.99 -2.80
CA PRO A 95 -9.16 7.81 -3.22
C PRO A 95 -8.38 8.39 -2.03
N VAL A 96 -8.01 7.53 -1.08
CA VAL A 96 -7.36 7.92 0.16
C VAL A 96 -6.28 6.92 0.53
N GLU A 97 -5.09 7.43 0.81
CA GLU A 97 -4.00 6.64 1.37
C GLU A 97 -3.68 7.10 2.79
N CYS A 98 -3.41 6.13 3.66
CA CYS A 98 -3.09 6.39 5.05
C CYS A 98 -1.96 5.49 5.53
N ILE A 99 -1.02 6.08 6.27
CA ILE A 99 -0.02 5.33 7.04
C ILE A 99 -0.06 5.71 8.51
N PHE A 100 0.28 4.74 9.36
CA PHE A 100 0.41 4.95 10.79
C PHE A 100 1.88 4.85 11.21
N VAL A 101 2.47 5.98 11.63
CA VAL A 101 3.87 6.07 12.05
C VAL A 101 3.97 5.79 13.55
N LYS A 102 3.83 4.51 13.90
CA LYS A 102 3.85 4.03 15.29
C LYS A 102 5.19 4.24 16.00
N THR A 103 6.30 4.25 15.27
CA THR A 103 7.66 4.31 15.84
C THR A 103 8.10 5.71 16.28
N SER A 104 7.28 6.73 16.05
CA SER A 104 7.52 8.09 16.55
C SER A 104 7.30 8.16 18.06
N ARG A 105 8.02 9.06 18.76
CA ARG A 105 7.78 9.36 20.19
C ARG A 105 6.34 9.79 20.47
N LYS A 106 5.71 10.43 19.49
CA LYS A 106 4.28 10.74 19.46
C LYS A 106 3.72 10.11 18.19
N PRO A 107 3.05 8.95 18.26
CA PRO A 107 2.47 8.30 17.10
C PRO A 107 1.51 9.23 16.35
N TYR A 108 1.52 9.12 15.04
CA TYR A 108 0.70 9.96 14.16
C TYR A 108 0.35 9.22 12.88
N PHE A 109 -0.64 9.76 12.19
CA PHE A 109 -1.06 9.31 10.88
C PHE A 109 -0.67 10.34 9.84
N LEU A 110 -0.27 9.87 8.67
CA LEU A 110 -0.28 10.68 7.46
C LEU A 110 -1.43 10.22 6.59
N LEU A 111 -2.15 11.18 6.01
CA LEU A 111 -3.29 10.95 5.15
C LEU A 111 -3.15 11.77 3.86
N GLU A 112 -3.38 11.16 2.71
CA GLU A 112 -3.41 11.84 1.41
C GLU A 112 -4.67 11.44 0.65
N CYS A 113 -5.28 12.42 -0.02
CA CYS A 113 -6.23 12.16 -1.09
C CYS A 113 -5.43 11.82 -2.36
N THR A 114 -5.71 10.69 -3.00
CA THR A 114 -5.01 10.30 -4.24
C THR A 114 -5.57 11.00 -5.47
N GLU A 115 -6.84 11.39 -5.42
CA GLU A 115 -7.48 12.27 -6.39
C GLU A 115 -6.98 13.70 -6.20
N GLY A 116 -6.74 14.39 -7.31
CA GLY A 116 -6.41 15.80 -7.34
C GLY A 116 -7.65 16.70 -7.49
N GLY A 117 -7.41 18.00 -7.71
CA GLY A 117 -8.46 18.95 -8.04
C GLY A 117 -9.27 19.50 -6.85
N GLU A 118 -10.45 20.04 -7.16
CA GLU A 118 -11.27 20.80 -6.20
C GLU A 118 -11.84 19.92 -5.09
N ALA A 119 -12.26 18.69 -5.40
CA ALA A 119 -12.80 17.75 -4.43
C ALA A 119 -11.77 17.41 -3.33
N ALA A 120 -10.52 17.19 -3.72
CA ALA A 120 -9.42 16.94 -2.79
C ALA A 120 -9.13 18.15 -1.90
N LYS A 121 -9.11 19.36 -2.47
CA LYS A 121 -8.94 20.62 -1.71
C LYS A 121 -10.08 20.83 -0.71
N ALA A 122 -11.32 20.56 -1.12
CA ALA A 122 -12.50 20.65 -0.26
C ALA A 122 -12.43 19.62 0.88
N PHE A 123 -12.06 18.37 0.57
CA PHE A 123 -11.85 17.33 1.57
C PHE A 123 -10.78 17.72 2.60
N VAL A 124 -9.63 18.21 2.14
CA VAL A 124 -8.53 18.69 2.98
C VAL A 124 -8.98 19.84 3.88
N GLY A 125 -9.71 20.82 3.34
CA GLY A 125 -10.25 21.93 4.10
C GLY A 125 -11.23 21.48 5.18
N LYS A 126 -12.18 20.61 4.84
CA LYS A 126 -13.17 20.05 5.78
C LYS A 126 -12.51 19.22 6.87
N LEU A 127 -11.55 18.38 6.51
CA LEU A 127 -10.84 17.52 7.46
C LEU A 127 -9.94 18.33 8.39
N THR A 128 -9.27 19.36 7.89
CA THR A 128 -8.53 20.32 8.74
C THR A 128 -9.47 21.07 9.68
N GLY A 129 -10.70 21.34 9.26
CA GLY A 129 -11.76 21.89 10.11
C GLY A 129 -12.18 21.00 11.28
N LEU A 130 -11.81 19.71 11.29
CA LEU A 130 -11.99 18.81 12.44
C LEU A 130 -10.89 18.96 13.50
N HIS A 131 -9.94 19.87 13.32
CA HIS A 131 -8.91 20.15 14.32
C HIS A 131 -9.56 20.55 15.66
N SER A 132 -9.08 19.93 16.73
CA SER A 132 -9.60 20.03 18.11
C SER A 132 -11.02 19.51 18.33
N THR A 133 -11.68 18.91 17.33
CA THR A 133 -12.96 18.21 17.53
C THR A 133 -12.77 16.99 18.43
N ALA A 134 -13.71 16.74 19.34
CA ALA A 134 -13.65 15.62 20.26
C ALA A 134 -13.99 14.30 19.57
N TYR A 135 -13.10 13.32 19.67
CA TYR A 135 -13.32 11.93 19.31
C TYR A 135 -13.10 11.05 20.55
N LYS A 136 -14.13 10.29 20.95
CA LYS A 136 -14.14 9.51 22.19
C LYS A 136 -13.71 10.32 23.42
N GLY A 137 -14.12 11.59 23.49
CA GLY A 137 -13.78 12.50 24.59
C GLY A 137 -12.38 13.13 24.53
N HIS A 138 -11.59 12.87 23.48
CA HIS A 138 -10.26 13.45 23.31
C HIS A 138 -10.14 14.25 22.00
N PRO A 139 -9.38 15.35 21.98
CA PRO A 139 -9.25 16.16 20.77
C PRO A 139 -8.50 15.42 19.66
N LEU A 140 -8.98 15.58 18.43
CA LEU A 140 -8.25 15.25 17.21
C LEU A 140 -7.35 16.42 16.84
N PHE A 141 -6.08 16.16 16.54
CA PHE A 141 -5.19 17.16 15.97
C PHE A 141 -5.04 16.87 14.49
N VAL A 142 -5.50 17.78 13.65
CA VAL A 142 -5.38 17.68 12.18
C VAL A 142 -4.65 18.91 11.67
N GLU A 143 -3.54 18.72 10.97
CA GLU A 143 -2.69 19.78 10.44
C GLU A 143 -2.20 19.42 9.04
N VAL A 144 -1.91 20.41 8.21
CA VAL A 144 -1.21 20.17 6.94
C VAL A 144 0.25 19.83 7.26
N ALA A 145 0.75 18.73 6.70
CA ALA A 145 2.14 18.34 6.89
C ALA A 145 3.08 19.33 6.20
N LYS A 146 4.32 19.38 6.67
CA LYS A 146 5.37 20.19 6.03
C LYS A 146 5.66 19.65 4.63
N GLU A 147 6.07 20.56 3.75
CA GLU A 147 6.49 20.23 2.39
C GLU A 147 7.54 19.11 2.37
N GLY A 148 7.41 18.19 1.41
CA GLY A 148 8.28 17.03 1.23
C GLY A 148 7.98 15.83 2.14
N ILE A 149 7.02 15.94 3.07
CA ILE A 149 6.50 14.79 3.83
C ILE A 149 5.30 14.23 3.09
N THR A 150 5.42 13.00 2.58
CA THR A 150 4.32 12.30 1.87
C THR A 150 4.06 10.91 2.43
N VAL A 151 2.85 10.40 2.24
CA VAL A 151 2.44 9.04 2.61
C VAL A 151 3.30 8.02 1.85
N SER A 152 3.49 8.22 0.55
CA SER A 152 4.33 7.36 -0.30
C SER A 152 5.80 7.37 0.14
N GLY A 153 6.35 8.55 0.45
CA GLY A 153 7.72 8.73 0.91
C GLY A 153 7.98 8.04 2.24
N GLU A 154 7.08 8.21 3.21
CA GLU A 154 7.19 7.54 4.50
C GLU A 154 6.95 6.02 4.40
N ARG A 155 6.02 5.56 3.55
CA ARG A 155 5.83 4.13 3.27
C ARG A 155 7.12 3.48 2.77
N ARG A 156 7.78 4.09 1.78
CA ARG A 156 9.06 3.61 1.24
C ARG A 156 10.14 3.51 2.31
N LYS A 157 10.24 4.51 3.21
CA LYS A 157 11.19 4.47 4.33
C LYS A 157 10.89 3.32 5.30
N LEU A 158 9.63 3.12 5.64
CA LEU A 158 9.19 2.02 6.51
C LEU A 158 9.52 0.65 5.90
N GLU A 159 9.24 0.47 4.61
CA GLU A 159 9.55 -0.76 3.86
C GLU A 159 11.05 -1.06 3.83
N MET A 160 11.89 -0.07 3.52
CA MET A 160 13.35 -0.23 3.53
C MET A 160 13.87 -0.64 4.91
N ARG A 161 13.35 -0.02 5.98
CA ARG A 161 13.71 -0.35 7.34
C ARG A 161 13.29 -1.78 7.72
N ASP A 162 12.09 -2.19 7.33
CA ASP A 162 11.57 -3.51 7.67
C ASP A 162 12.24 -4.60 6.81
N ALA A 163 12.65 -4.29 5.58
CA ALA A 163 13.52 -5.13 4.76
C ALA A 163 14.92 -5.28 5.39
N ALA A 164 15.53 -4.19 5.84
CA ALA A 164 16.84 -4.22 6.52
C ALA A 164 16.80 -5.07 7.81
N LYS A 165 15.73 -4.94 8.60
CA LYS A 165 15.51 -5.78 9.80
C LYS A 165 15.35 -7.26 9.46
N ARG A 166 14.62 -7.58 8.38
CA ARG A 166 14.48 -8.97 7.91
C ARG A 166 15.84 -9.53 7.46
N ALA A 167 16.62 -8.75 6.71
CA ALA A 167 17.96 -9.14 6.26
C ALA A 167 18.94 -9.32 7.44
N SER A 168 18.92 -8.44 8.43
CA SER A 168 19.78 -8.57 9.63
C SER A 168 19.37 -9.77 10.48
N SER A 169 18.07 -10.04 10.64
CA SER A 169 17.58 -11.21 11.35
C SER A 169 17.96 -12.51 10.63
N ALA A 170 17.82 -12.56 9.30
CA ALA A 170 18.25 -13.70 8.50
C ALA A 170 19.77 -13.94 8.58
N ARG A 171 20.59 -12.88 8.62
CA ARG A 171 22.05 -12.98 8.75
C ARG A 171 22.51 -13.39 10.16
N SER A 172 21.73 -13.06 11.19
CA SER A 172 21.97 -13.53 12.57
C SER A 172 21.53 -14.98 12.82
N LYS A 173 20.67 -15.52 11.95
CA LYS A 173 20.40 -16.96 11.88
C LYS A 173 21.49 -17.60 11.01
N SER A 174 22.65 -17.86 11.61
CA SER A 174 23.56 -18.87 11.07
C SER A 174 22.75 -20.17 10.89
N PRO A 175 22.92 -20.91 9.78
CA PRO A 175 22.30 -22.22 9.68
C PRO A 175 22.79 -23.01 10.89
N ALA A 176 21.85 -23.56 11.65
CA ALA A 176 22.18 -24.46 12.75
C ALA A 176 23.16 -25.49 12.17
N GLY A 177 24.43 -25.39 12.60
CA GLY A 177 25.45 -26.34 12.22
C GLY A 177 24.90 -27.72 12.51
N THR A 178 24.84 -28.55 11.47
CA THR A 178 24.68 -30.01 11.52
C THR A 178 24.15 -30.52 12.86
N ALA A 179 22.87 -30.31 13.12
CA ALA A 179 22.19 -31.05 14.17
C ALA A 179 22.25 -32.51 13.73
N ALA A 180 23.05 -33.30 14.45
CA ALA A 180 23.18 -34.73 14.23
C ALA A 180 21.78 -35.33 14.09
N VAL A 181 21.52 -35.96 12.95
CA VAL A 181 20.30 -36.68 12.63
C VAL A 181 20.12 -37.77 13.69
N ARG A 182 19.35 -37.48 14.75
CA ARG A 182 18.77 -38.53 15.57
C ARG A 182 17.53 -39.05 14.82
N PRO A 183 17.41 -40.37 14.61
CA PRO A 183 16.27 -40.92 13.89
C PRO A 183 14.97 -40.64 14.67
N PRO A 184 13.84 -40.41 13.98
CA PRO A 184 12.57 -40.15 14.63
C PRO A 184 12.04 -41.42 15.29
N THR A 185 11.98 -41.43 16.62
CA THR A 185 11.25 -42.47 17.36
C THR A 185 9.76 -42.29 17.10
N ALA A 186 9.14 -43.29 16.46
CA ALA A 186 7.71 -43.32 16.19
C ALA A 186 6.92 -43.25 17.51
N THR A 187 6.15 -42.19 17.72
CA THR A 187 5.17 -42.12 18.80
C THR A 187 3.92 -42.87 18.35
N THR A 188 3.75 -44.10 18.81
CA THR A 188 2.51 -44.86 18.60
C THR A 188 1.45 -44.33 19.56
N PHE A 189 0.41 -43.70 19.01
CA PHE A 189 -0.77 -43.29 19.75
C PHE A 189 -1.64 -44.53 20.01
N VAL A 190 -1.80 -44.91 21.29
CA VAL A 190 -2.69 -46.01 21.69
C VAL A 190 -3.96 -45.41 22.29
N PRO A 191 -5.11 -45.44 21.58
CA PRO A 191 -6.37 -44.98 22.14
C PRO A 191 -6.82 -45.96 23.24
N ARG A 192 -7.03 -45.45 24.45
CA ARG A 192 -7.63 -46.20 25.56
C ARG A 192 -9.12 -46.40 25.29
N VAL A 193 -9.54 -47.65 25.14
CA VAL A 193 -10.95 -48.05 25.15
C VAL A 193 -11.49 -47.82 26.57
N LEU A 194 -12.49 -46.95 26.71
CA LEU A 194 -13.27 -46.82 27.93
C LEU A 194 -14.08 -48.11 28.12
N ARG A 195 -13.95 -48.73 29.30
CA ARG A 195 -14.90 -49.72 29.81
C ARG A 195 -15.84 -49.03 30.78
#